data_AF-A0AAP5AL61-F1
#
_entry.id   AF-A0AAP5AL61-F1
#
_cell.length_a   1.000
_cell.length_b   1.000
_cell.length_c   1.000
_cell.angle_alpha   90.00
_cell.angle_beta   90.00
_cell.angle_gamma   90.00
#
_symmetry.space_group_name_H-M   'P 1'
#
loop_
_entity.id
_entity.type
_entity.pdbx_description
1 polymer ?
#
loop_
_entity_poly.entity_id
_entity_poly.type
_entity_poly.pdbx_seq_one_letter_code
_entity_poly.pdbx_strand_id
1 'polypeptide(L)'
;MIALFKGLGLLLQDNELYGSPFEKQVAHWRNKSEQQIREEVATLAKAKGQWLMASIVGWQAASLLILGLIANYLWKDDFHITFTRVVIVFGSWVSILFVIWFMANMFDHTAGFERWMKAFNSRARITSDADTVECVAEALDMAQLYPEVLDYKQAVTARRELRHEDIRIMREIGRMKQHSELVGQLNHVGEPDPGQNLHLQPAF
;
A
#
# COMPACT_ATOMS: atom_id res chain seq x y z
N MET A 1 -7.25 -19.09 -10.09
CA MET A 1 -7.81 -19.22 -8.72
C MET A 1 -6.74 -19.25 -7.64
N ILE A 2 -5.80 -20.22 -7.60
CA ILE A 2 -4.76 -20.27 -6.53
C ILE A 2 -3.91 -19.00 -6.47
N ALA A 3 -3.57 -18.39 -7.61
CA ALA A 3 -2.76 -17.15 -7.65
C ALA A 3 -3.50 -15.94 -7.06
N LEU A 4 -4.81 -15.81 -7.29
CA LEU A 4 -5.65 -14.75 -6.73
C LEU A 4 -5.65 -14.79 -5.21
N PHE A 5 -5.92 -15.95 -4.61
CA PHE A 5 -5.90 -16.10 -3.15
C PHE A 5 -4.52 -15.88 -2.56
N LYS A 6 -3.45 -16.35 -3.23
CA LYS A 6 -2.07 -16.06 -2.81
C LYS A 6 -1.74 -14.57 -2.86
N GLY A 7 -2.17 -13.86 -3.91
CA GLY A 7 -1.96 -12.41 -4.03
C GLY A 7 -2.75 -11.60 -3.01
N LEU A 8 -4.02 -11.96 -2.75
CA LEU A 8 -4.82 -11.37 -1.67
C LEU A 8 -4.23 -11.65 -0.29
N GLY A 9 -3.71 -12.86 -0.07
CA GLY A 9 -2.99 -13.22 1.14
C GLY A 9 -1.74 -12.37 1.36
N LEU A 10 -0.97 -12.12 0.30
CA LEU A 10 0.17 -11.19 0.35
C LEU A 10 -0.26 -9.76 0.69
N LEU A 11 -1.37 -9.28 0.13
CA LEU A 11 -1.88 -7.94 0.47
C LEU A 11 -2.37 -7.84 1.92
N LEU A 12 -3.01 -8.88 2.44
CA LEU A 12 -3.43 -8.94 3.84
C LEU A 12 -2.21 -8.97 4.76
N GLN A 13 -1.20 -9.76 4.41
CA GLN A 13 0.06 -9.84 5.14
C GLN A 13 0.81 -8.50 5.11
N ASP A 14 0.84 -7.81 3.96
CA ASP A 14 1.42 -6.48 3.86
C ASP A 14 0.68 -5.49 4.78
N ASN A 15 -0.66 -5.52 4.79
CA ASN A 15 -1.45 -4.65 5.66
C ASN A 15 -1.25 -4.95 7.15
N GLU A 16 -1.17 -6.24 7.52
CA GLU A 16 -0.83 -6.66 8.88
C GLU A 16 0.58 -6.21 9.28
N LEU A 17 1.54 -6.30 8.35
CA LEU A 17 2.90 -5.82 8.57
C LEU A 17 2.92 -4.31 8.83
N TYR A 18 2.16 -3.51 8.07
CA TYR A 18 2.03 -2.07 8.31
C TYR A 18 1.44 -1.74 9.68
N GLY A 19 0.53 -2.58 10.21
CA GLY A 19 -0.03 -2.43 11.56
C GLY A 19 0.86 -2.97 12.67
N SER A 20 1.94 -3.68 12.33
CA SER A 20 2.84 -4.31 13.31
C SER A 20 3.94 -3.34 13.79
N PRO A 21 4.56 -3.59 14.96
CA PRO A 21 5.68 -2.79 15.47
C PRO A 21 6.78 -2.61 14.42
N PHE A 22 7.35 -1.41 14.35
CA PHE A 22 8.33 -1.03 13.33
C PHE A 22 9.52 -2.00 13.24
N GLU A 23 10.02 -2.50 14.36
CA GLU A 23 11.11 -3.50 14.40
C GLU A 23 10.78 -4.78 13.62
N LYS A 24 9.52 -5.23 13.64
CA LYS A 24 9.07 -6.39 12.86
C LYS A 24 9.05 -6.09 11.36
N GLN A 25 8.67 -4.86 10.99
CA GLN A 25 8.72 -4.39 9.60
C GLN A 25 10.17 -4.38 9.09
N VAL A 26 11.09 -3.82 9.89
CA VAL A 26 12.53 -3.77 9.58
C VAL A 26 13.09 -5.18 9.40
N ALA A 27 12.81 -6.09 10.35
CA ALA A 27 13.32 -7.46 10.30
C ALA A 27 12.75 -8.26 9.09
N HIS A 28 11.48 -8.04 8.75
CA HIS A 28 10.85 -8.66 7.58
C HIS A 28 11.56 -8.24 6.28
N TRP A 29 11.72 -6.94 6.06
CA TRP A 29 12.32 -6.41 4.83
C TRP A 29 13.83 -6.65 4.75
N ARG A 30 14.53 -6.65 5.89
CA ARG A 30 15.96 -6.98 5.97
C ARG A 30 16.26 -8.42 5.54
N ASN A 31 15.39 -9.36 5.86
CA ASN A 31 15.61 -10.78 5.57
C ASN A 31 15.15 -11.23 4.19
N LYS A 32 14.40 -10.39 3.47
CA LYS A 32 13.78 -10.72 2.20
C LYS A 32 14.79 -10.81 1.06
N SER A 33 14.74 -11.88 0.27
CA SER A 33 15.65 -12.07 -0.87
C SER A 33 15.10 -11.49 -2.18
N GLU A 34 15.99 -11.19 -3.12
CA GLU A 34 15.61 -10.69 -4.45
C GLU A 34 14.71 -11.68 -5.21
N GLN A 35 14.94 -12.99 -5.06
CA GLN A 35 14.12 -14.02 -5.69
C GLN A 35 12.70 -14.07 -5.10
N GLN A 36 12.57 -13.96 -3.78
CA GLN A 36 11.26 -13.89 -3.10
C GLN A 36 10.46 -12.67 -3.56
N ILE A 37 11.10 -11.51 -3.68
CA ILE A 37 10.43 -10.29 -4.16
C ILE A 37 9.94 -10.48 -5.60
N ARG A 38 10.74 -11.07 -6.48
CA ARG A 38 10.33 -11.33 -7.87
C ARG A 38 9.15 -12.28 -7.95
N GLU A 39 9.15 -13.35 -7.15
CA GLU A 39 8.04 -14.30 -7.08
C GLU A 39 6.77 -13.66 -6.53
N GLU A 40 6.88 -12.80 -5.50
CA GLU A 40 5.75 -12.03 -4.97
C GLU A 40 5.19 -11.07 -6.03
N VAL A 41 6.03 -10.29 -6.70
CA VAL A 41 5.59 -9.37 -7.76
C VAL A 41 4.90 -10.13 -8.90
N ALA A 42 5.46 -11.26 -9.34
CA ALA A 42 4.85 -12.09 -10.37
C ALA A 42 3.50 -12.68 -9.93
N THR A 43 3.39 -13.08 -8.65
CA THR A 43 2.15 -13.59 -8.07
C THR A 43 1.10 -12.48 -7.96
N LEU A 44 1.49 -11.30 -7.50
CA LEU A 44 0.62 -10.14 -7.39
C LEU A 44 0.11 -9.70 -8.77
N ALA A 45 0.96 -9.72 -9.81
CA ALA A 45 0.56 -9.38 -11.17
C ALA A 45 -0.49 -10.36 -11.73
N LYS A 46 -0.27 -11.67 -11.54
CA LYS A 46 -1.24 -12.72 -11.91
C LYS A 46 -2.54 -12.60 -11.11
N ALA A 47 -2.44 -12.30 -9.81
CA ALA A 47 -3.58 -12.15 -8.93
C ALA A 47 -4.46 -10.96 -9.30
N LYS A 48 -3.84 -9.81 -9.63
CA LYS A 48 -4.54 -8.63 -10.13
C LYS A 48 -5.31 -8.92 -11.42
N GLY A 49 -4.67 -9.59 -12.39
CA GLY A 49 -5.34 -9.98 -13.64
C GLY A 49 -6.52 -10.93 -13.41
N GLN A 50 -6.36 -11.91 -12.51
CA GLN A 50 -7.46 -12.82 -12.14
C GLN A 50 -8.59 -12.09 -11.39
N TRP A 51 -8.26 -11.10 -10.55
CA TRP A 51 -9.23 -10.32 -9.80
C TRP A 51 -10.08 -9.46 -10.73
N LEU A 52 -9.45 -8.81 -11.72
CA LEU A 52 -10.16 -8.05 -12.74
C LEU A 52 -11.12 -8.94 -13.53
N MET A 53 -10.67 -10.10 -14.00
CA MET A 53 -11.52 -11.04 -14.71
C MET A 53 -12.68 -11.56 -13.86
N ALA A 54 -12.42 -11.92 -12.59
CA ALA A 54 -13.45 -12.38 -11.67
C ALA A 54 -14.48 -11.28 -11.37
N SER A 55 -14.03 -10.04 -11.21
CA SER A 55 -14.89 -8.87 -11.02
C SER A 55 -15.81 -8.68 -12.24
N ILE A 56 -15.24 -8.63 -13.45
CA ILE A 56 -16.01 -8.48 -14.70
C ILE A 56 -17.05 -9.60 -14.83
N VAL A 57 -16.66 -10.86 -14.63
CA VAL A 57 -17.58 -12.00 -14.77
C VAL A 57 -18.68 -11.97 -13.70
N GLY A 58 -18.36 -11.67 -12.45
CA GLY A 58 -19.36 -11.59 -11.37
C GLY A 58 -20.39 -10.49 -11.62
N TRP A 59 -19.92 -9.34 -12.08
CA TRP A 59 -20.75 -8.20 -12.45
C TRP A 59 -21.62 -8.46 -13.69
N GLN A 60 -21.08 -9.14 -14.71
CA GLN A 60 -21.87 -9.59 -15.87
C GLN A 60 -22.95 -10.59 -15.45
N ALA A 61 -22.64 -11.56 -14.59
CA ALA A 61 -23.61 -12.52 -14.08
C ALA A 61 -24.74 -11.82 -13.29
N ALA A 62 -24.41 -10.84 -12.43
CA ALA A 62 -25.40 -10.04 -11.73
C ALA A 62 -26.30 -9.24 -12.70
N SER A 63 -25.72 -8.66 -13.75
CA SER A 63 -26.48 -7.93 -14.78
C SER A 63 -27.48 -8.84 -15.50
N LEU A 64 -27.09 -10.07 -15.82
CA LEU A 64 -27.95 -11.06 -16.48
C LEU A 64 -29.06 -11.55 -15.56
N LEU A 65 -28.79 -11.70 -14.26
CA LEU A 65 -29.82 -12.05 -13.28
C LEU A 65 -30.88 -10.95 -13.16
N ILE A 66 -30.45 -9.69 -13.07
CA ILE A 66 -31.38 -8.54 -13.01
C ILE A 66 -32.19 -8.44 -14.31
N LEU A 67 -31.53 -8.63 -15.46
CA LEU A 67 -32.20 -8.67 -16.75
C LEU A 67 -33.27 -9.78 -16.81
N GLY A 68 -32.93 -10.97 -16.31
CA GLY A 68 -33.85 -12.10 -16.23
C GLY A 68 -35.06 -11.80 -15.36
N LEU A 69 -34.89 -11.10 -14.23
CA LEU A 69 -35.98 -10.67 -13.37
C LEU A 69 -36.89 -9.64 -14.06
N ILE A 70 -36.30 -8.64 -14.73
CA ILE A 70 -37.06 -7.59 -15.44
C ILE A 70 -37.84 -8.21 -16.60
N ALA A 71 -37.21 -9.09 -17.38
CA ALA A 71 -37.86 -9.81 -18.46
C ALA A 71 -39.03 -10.66 -17.93
N ASN A 72 -38.80 -11.43 -16.85
CA ASN A 72 -39.86 -12.24 -16.25
C ASN A 72 -41.03 -11.39 -15.75
N TYR A 73 -40.77 -10.20 -15.16
CA TYR A 73 -41.84 -9.30 -14.72
C TYR A 73 -42.63 -8.69 -15.89
N LEU A 74 -41.95 -8.30 -16.98
CA LEU A 74 -42.59 -7.70 -18.16
C LEU A 74 -43.46 -8.68 -18.96
N TRP A 75 -43.10 -9.96 -18.97
CA TRP A 75 -43.78 -11.00 -19.74
C TRP A 75 -44.77 -11.85 -18.93
N LYS A 76 -44.91 -11.59 -17.63
CA LYS A 76 -45.74 -12.39 -16.73
C LYS A 76 -47.22 -12.42 -17.12
N ASP A 77 -47.75 -11.31 -17.62
CA ASP A 77 -49.19 -11.13 -17.84
C ASP A 77 -49.58 -11.00 -19.34
N ASP A 78 -48.62 -10.82 -20.26
CA ASP A 78 -48.90 -10.67 -21.69
C ASP A 78 -47.68 -11.00 -22.57
N PHE A 79 -47.84 -11.93 -23.51
CA PHE A 79 -46.76 -12.46 -24.36
C PHE A 79 -46.45 -11.61 -25.61
N HIS A 80 -47.17 -10.52 -25.84
CA HIS A 80 -46.94 -9.68 -27.02
C HIS A 80 -45.62 -8.90 -26.96
N ILE A 81 -44.72 -9.20 -27.91
CA ILE A 81 -43.46 -8.47 -28.12
C ILE A 81 -43.78 -7.11 -28.75
N THR A 82 -43.89 -6.08 -27.93
CA THR A 82 -43.99 -4.69 -28.39
C THR A 82 -42.61 -4.05 -28.45
N PHE A 83 -42.36 -3.24 -29.49
CA PHE A 83 -41.09 -2.50 -29.66
C PHE A 83 -40.71 -1.71 -28.40
N THR A 84 -41.68 -1.08 -27.73
CA THR A 84 -41.49 -0.35 -26.47
C THR A 84 -40.93 -1.23 -25.35
N ARG A 85 -41.39 -2.48 -25.20
CA ARG A 85 -40.89 -3.42 -24.19
C ARG A 85 -39.45 -3.83 -24.46
N VAL A 86 -39.09 -4.05 -25.73
CA VAL A 86 -37.71 -4.36 -26.15
C VAL A 86 -36.78 -3.18 -25.83
N VAL A 87 -37.19 -1.94 -26.15
CA VAL A 87 -36.41 -0.74 -25.83
C VAL A 87 -36.22 -0.56 -24.32
N ILE A 88 -37.24 -0.85 -23.51
CA ILE A 88 -37.13 -0.78 -22.04
C ILE A 88 -36.15 -1.83 -21.52
N VAL A 89 -36.23 -3.07 -22.01
CA VAL A 89 -35.33 -4.16 -21.58
C VAL A 89 -33.87 -3.86 -21.98
N PHE A 90 -33.62 -3.48 -23.23
CA PHE A 90 -32.28 -3.13 -23.69
C PHE A 90 -31.75 -1.85 -23.04
N GLY A 91 -32.58 -0.82 -22.88
CA GLY A 91 -32.20 0.43 -22.22
C GLY A 91 -31.87 0.22 -20.74
N SER A 92 -32.66 -0.59 -20.05
CA SER A 92 -32.37 -1.00 -18.67
C SER A 92 -31.09 -1.83 -18.59
N TRP A 93 -30.88 -2.77 -19.51
CA TRP A 93 -29.66 -3.58 -19.57
C TRP A 93 -28.41 -2.73 -19.76
N VAL A 94 -28.41 -1.82 -20.74
CA VAL A 94 -27.27 -0.92 -21.00
C VAL A 94 -27.03 0.00 -19.80
N SER A 95 -28.08 0.50 -19.16
CA SER A 95 -27.95 1.33 -17.94
C SER A 95 -27.37 0.54 -16.76
N ILE A 96 -27.83 -0.69 -16.53
CA ILE A 96 -27.30 -1.58 -15.50
C ILE A 96 -25.83 -1.91 -15.80
N LEU A 97 -25.49 -2.25 -17.05
CA LEU A 97 -24.10 -2.47 -17.46
C LEU A 97 -23.24 -1.23 -17.25
N PHE A 98 -23.76 -0.04 -17.53
CA PHE A 98 -23.03 1.21 -17.32
C PHE A 98 -22.78 1.48 -15.83
N VAL A 99 -23.78 1.32 -14.96
CA VAL A 99 -23.63 1.50 -13.51
C VAL A 99 -22.66 0.48 -12.92
N ILE A 100 -22.78 -0.78 -13.36
CA ILE A 100 -21.90 -1.87 -12.95
C ILE A 100 -20.46 -1.64 -13.43
N TRP A 101 -20.28 -1.23 -14.68
CA TRP A 101 -18.96 -0.87 -15.22
C TRP A 101 -18.39 0.33 -14.47
N PHE A 102 -19.19 1.35 -14.20
CA PHE A 102 -18.77 2.55 -13.47
C PHE A 102 -18.35 2.21 -12.04
N MET A 103 -19.12 1.38 -11.33
CA MET A 103 -18.75 0.92 -9.98
C MET A 103 -17.53 0.01 -9.99
N ALA A 104 -17.41 -0.89 -10.98
CA ALA A 104 -16.22 -1.71 -11.13
C ALA A 104 -14.98 -0.86 -11.43
N ASN A 105 -15.10 0.15 -12.29
CA ASN A 105 -14.04 1.08 -12.65
C ASN A 105 -13.63 1.96 -11.46
N MET A 106 -14.60 2.49 -10.71
CA MET A 106 -14.36 3.25 -9.49
C MET A 106 -13.69 2.40 -8.41
N PHE A 107 -14.19 1.18 -8.17
CA PHE A 107 -13.63 0.28 -7.16
C PHE A 107 -12.23 -0.21 -7.55
N ASP A 108 -11.98 -0.41 -8.85
CA ASP A 108 -10.64 -0.65 -9.38
C ASP A 108 -9.77 0.57 -9.10
N HIS A 109 -10.14 1.76 -9.55
CA HIS A 109 -9.33 2.98 -9.39
C HIS A 109 -9.05 3.42 -7.94
N THR A 110 -9.97 3.19 -6.99
CA THR A 110 -9.87 3.78 -5.64
C THR A 110 -9.47 2.78 -4.55
N ALA A 111 -10.16 1.66 -4.38
CA ALA A 111 -9.97 0.81 -3.19
C ALA A 111 -9.06 -0.42 -3.45
N GLY A 112 -9.14 -0.99 -4.65
CA GLY A 112 -8.32 -2.12 -5.05
C GLY A 112 -6.94 -1.69 -5.53
N PHE A 113 -6.89 -0.81 -6.53
CA PHE A 113 -5.66 -0.44 -7.20
C PHE A 113 -4.68 0.28 -6.28
N GLU A 114 -5.13 1.09 -5.31
CA GLU A 114 -4.23 1.74 -4.36
C GLU A 114 -3.46 0.72 -3.52
N ARG A 115 -4.13 -0.35 -3.03
CA ARG A 115 -3.48 -1.40 -2.23
C ARG A 115 -2.55 -2.26 -3.08
N TRP A 116 -2.98 -2.61 -4.29
CA TRP A 116 -2.12 -3.30 -5.26
C TRP A 116 -0.92 -2.43 -5.64
N MET A 117 -1.11 -1.15 -5.96
CA MET A 117 -0.07 -0.19 -6.31
C MET A 117 0.90 0.04 -5.15
N LYS A 118 0.40 0.20 -3.93
CA LYS A 118 1.25 0.34 -2.74
C LYS A 118 2.12 -0.90 -2.57
N ALA A 119 1.56 -2.10 -2.77
CA ALA A 119 2.31 -3.35 -2.72
C ALA A 119 3.31 -3.53 -3.88
N PHE A 120 3.01 -3.00 -5.08
CA PHE A 120 3.96 -2.97 -6.19
C PHE A 120 5.06 -1.93 -6.00
N ASN A 121 4.71 -0.73 -5.56
CA ASN A 121 5.63 0.38 -5.30
C ASN A 121 6.60 0.03 -4.16
N SER A 122 6.13 -0.58 -3.07
CA SER A 122 7.02 -1.04 -1.99
C SER A 122 8.07 -2.05 -2.48
N ARG A 123 7.74 -2.82 -3.52
CA ARG A 123 8.62 -3.81 -4.15
C ARG A 123 9.34 -3.27 -5.40
N ALA A 124 9.09 -2.03 -5.80
CA ALA A 124 9.72 -1.44 -6.99
C ALA A 124 11.18 -1.04 -6.67
N ARG A 125 12.07 -1.25 -7.65
CA ARG A 125 13.43 -0.70 -7.61
C ARG A 125 13.36 0.81 -7.51
N ILE A 126 14.34 1.41 -6.84
CA ILE A 126 14.51 2.86 -6.86
C ILE A 126 14.70 3.27 -8.33
N THR A 127 13.80 4.08 -8.83
CA THR A 127 13.83 4.61 -10.20
C THR A 127 13.53 6.10 -10.13
N SER A 128 14.17 6.89 -11.00
CA SER A 128 14.08 8.36 -11.02
C SER A 128 12.66 8.91 -11.23
N ASP A 129 11.71 8.06 -11.59
CA ASP A 129 10.34 8.40 -11.96
C ASP A 129 9.31 8.23 -10.82
N ALA A 130 9.70 7.59 -9.71
CA ALA A 130 8.76 7.16 -8.65
C ALA A 130 9.13 7.64 -7.24
N ASP A 131 10.39 7.97 -6.97
CA ASP A 131 10.83 8.59 -5.71
C ASP A 131 11.22 10.04 -5.96
N THR A 132 10.70 10.98 -5.14
CA THR A 132 11.21 12.35 -5.17
C THR A 132 12.68 12.33 -4.74
N VAL A 133 13.54 13.03 -5.48
CA VAL A 133 14.99 13.15 -5.20
C VAL A 133 15.27 13.51 -3.74
N GLU A 134 14.36 14.28 -3.14
CA GLU A 134 14.33 14.67 -1.73
C GLU A 134 14.26 13.48 -0.77
N CYS A 135 13.42 12.47 -1.02
CA CYS A 135 13.29 11.30 -0.15
C CYS A 135 14.55 10.44 -0.14
N VAL A 136 15.23 10.34 -1.29
CA VAL A 136 16.49 9.60 -1.43
C VAL A 136 17.64 10.38 -0.78
N ALA A 137 17.66 11.71 -0.95
CA ALA A 137 18.65 12.58 -0.32
C ALA A 137 18.52 12.56 1.21
N GLU A 138 17.31 12.63 1.74
CA GLU A 138 17.02 12.51 3.17
C GLU A 138 17.46 11.15 3.72
N ALA A 139 17.17 10.05 3.03
CA ALA A 139 17.64 8.73 3.44
C ALA A 139 19.17 8.59 3.40
N LEU A 140 19.83 9.26 2.46
CA LEU A 140 21.29 9.30 2.36
C LEU A 140 21.90 10.10 3.52
N ASP A 141 21.32 11.25 3.86
CA ASP A 141 21.75 12.08 4.99
C ASP A 141 21.59 11.33 6.32
N MET A 142 20.44 10.69 6.53
CA MET A 142 20.19 9.84 7.70
C MET A 142 21.17 8.66 7.79
N ALA A 143 21.59 8.09 6.66
CA ALA A 143 22.58 7.02 6.63
C ALA A 143 24.01 7.48 6.93
N GLN A 144 24.32 8.77 6.72
CA GLN A 144 25.60 9.35 7.10
C GLN A 144 25.62 9.74 8.58
N LEU A 145 24.50 10.24 9.09
CA LEU A 145 24.36 10.71 10.47
C LEU A 145 24.22 9.55 11.47
N TYR A 146 23.51 8.48 11.12
CA TYR A 146 23.18 7.39 12.04
C TYR A 146 23.77 6.04 11.60
N PRO A 147 24.63 5.40 12.42
CA PRO A 147 25.27 4.12 12.06
C PRO A 147 24.27 2.97 11.92
N GLU A 148 23.15 3.01 12.65
CA GLU A 148 22.10 1.98 12.55
C GLU A 148 21.40 1.97 11.18
N VAL A 149 21.26 3.14 10.55
CA VAL A 149 20.71 3.28 9.20
C VAL A 149 21.69 2.71 8.17
N LEU A 150 22.99 2.90 8.39
CA LEU A 150 24.06 2.33 7.56
C LEU A 150 24.10 0.80 7.68
N ASP A 151 23.99 0.25 8.90
CA ASP A 151 23.96 -1.19 9.15
C ASP A 151 22.78 -1.87 8.45
N TYR A 152 21.60 -1.23 8.49
CA TYR A 152 20.43 -1.70 7.75
C TYR A 152 20.71 -1.71 6.24
N LYS A 153 21.23 -0.61 5.69
CA LYS A 153 21.59 -0.50 4.27
C LYS A 153 22.57 -1.59 3.85
N GLN A 154 23.64 -1.81 4.61
CA GLN A 154 24.65 -2.83 4.30
C GLN A 154 24.05 -4.24 4.33
N ALA A 155 23.22 -4.55 5.33
CA ALA A 155 22.57 -5.85 5.44
C ALA A 155 21.61 -6.14 4.28
N VAL A 156 20.88 -5.13 3.80
CA VAL A 156 19.99 -5.26 2.64
C VAL A 156 20.80 -5.37 1.35
N THR A 157 21.78 -4.48 1.15
CA THR A 157 22.63 -4.42 -0.06
C THR A 157 23.43 -5.70 -0.26
N ALA A 158 23.82 -6.39 0.83
CA ALA A 158 24.49 -7.68 0.77
C ALA A 158 23.61 -8.80 0.16
N ARG A 159 22.28 -8.63 0.14
CA ARG A 159 21.32 -9.65 -0.31
C ARG A 159 20.53 -9.25 -1.55
N ARG A 160 20.26 -7.95 -1.73
CA ARG A 160 19.42 -7.42 -2.82
C ARG A 160 19.63 -5.92 -3.03
N GLU A 161 19.13 -5.43 -4.15
CA GLU A 161 19.06 -3.99 -4.41
C GLU A 161 18.00 -3.30 -3.51
N LEU A 162 18.26 -2.03 -3.21
CA LEU A 162 17.35 -1.19 -2.42
C LEU A 162 16.04 -0.93 -3.17
N ARG A 163 14.94 -0.93 -2.43
CA ARG A 163 13.58 -0.66 -2.90
C ARG A 163 13.01 0.58 -2.20
N HIS A 164 11.88 1.09 -2.71
CA HIS A 164 11.19 2.24 -2.13
C HIS A 164 10.86 2.03 -0.64
N GLU A 165 10.49 0.80 -0.26
CA GLU A 165 10.21 0.48 1.14
C GLU A 165 11.46 0.59 2.04
N ASP A 166 12.63 0.23 1.52
CA ASP A 166 13.89 0.31 2.27
C ASP A 166 14.28 1.77 2.52
N ILE A 167 14.02 2.66 1.56
CA ILE A 167 14.21 4.12 1.74
C ILE A 167 13.28 4.63 2.84
N ARG A 168 12.00 4.23 2.85
CA ARG A 168 11.08 4.64 3.93
C ARG A 168 11.57 4.13 5.29
N ILE A 169 12.00 2.89 5.37
CA ILE A 169 12.52 2.29 6.60
C ILE A 169 13.76 3.03 7.10
N MET A 170 14.72 3.31 6.21
CA MET A 170 15.94 4.06 6.55
C MET A 170 15.63 5.44 7.12
N ARG A 171 14.67 6.17 6.52
CA ARG A 171 14.23 7.48 7.03
C ARG A 171 13.54 7.37 8.38
N GLU A 172 12.68 6.38 8.56
CA GLU A 172 11.96 6.24 9.82
C GLU A 172 12.90 5.83 10.98
N ILE A 173 13.91 4.98 10.72
CA ILE A 173 14.98 4.70 11.69
C ILE A 173 15.69 6.01 12.09
N GLY A 174 16.11 6.81 11.11
CA GLY A 174 16.78 8.09 11.34
C GLY A 174 15.90 9.07 12.13
N ARG A 175 14.63 9.20 11.75
CA ARG A 175 13.65 10.08 12.39
C ARG A 175 13.37 9.68 13.83
N MET A 176 13.26 8.38 14.13
CA MET A 176 13.08 7.89 15.50
C MET A 176 14.29 8.22 16.38
N LYS A 177 15.51 8.13 15.84
CA LYS A 177 16.74 8.50 16.55
C LYS A 177 16.84 10.00 16.78
N GLN A 178 16.63 10.79 15.73
CA GLN A 178 16.59 12.24 15.84
C GLN A 178 15.56 12.69 16.87
N HIS A 179 14.36 12.09 16.87
CA HIS A 179 13.35 12.37 17.88
C HIS A 179 13.80 11.98 19.29
N SER A 180 14.45 10.84 19.48
CA SER A 180 14.99 10.44 20.79
C SER A 180 16.08 11.38 21.30
N GLU A 181 16.93 11.90 20.41
CA GLU A 181 17.97 12.88 20.73
C GLU A 181 17.37 14.25 21.08
N LEU A 182 16.37 14.70 20.31
CA LEU A 182 15.68 15.96 20.57
C LEU A 182 14.87 15.92 21.87
N VAL A 183 14.19 14.82 22.17
CA VAL A 183 13.51 14.62 23.46
C VAL A 183 14.52 14.53 24.60
N GLY A 184 15.65 13.86 24.37
CA GLY A 184 16.78 13.85 25.30
C GLY A 184 17.24 15.28 25.60
N GLN A 185 17.56 16.07 24.58
CA GLN A 185 17.98 17.47 24.74
C GLN A 185 16.90 18.31 25.43
N LEU A 186 15.63 18.16 25.06
CA LEU A 186 14.51 18.87 25.68
C LEU A 186 14.37 18.54 27.17
N ASN A 187 14.59 17.29 27.58
CA ASN A 187 14.57 16.91 28.99
C ASN A 187 15.69 17.56 29.81
N HIS A 188 16.83 17.90 29.19
CA HIS A 188 17.94 18.60 29.84
C HIS A 188 17.81 20.14 29.73
N VAL A 189 16.88 20.65 28.92
CA VAL A 189 16.60 22.09 28.84
C VAL A 189 15.81 22.50 30.09
N GLY A 190 16.52 23.09 31.06
CA GLY A 190 15.96 23.56 32.33
C GLY A 190 16.47 22.83 33.57
N GLU A 191 17.32 21.80 33.42
CA GLU A 191 18.07 21.28 34.57
C GLU A 191 19.11 22.31 35.02
N PRO A 192 19.15 22.67 36.32
CA PRO A 192 20.15 23.57 36.84
C PRO A 192 21.52 22.91 36.72
N ASP A 193 22.41 23.57 36.01
CA ASP A 193 23.80 23.19 35.86
C ASP A 193 24.42 22.95 37.26
N PRO A 194 24.80 21.71 37.63
CA PRO A 194 25.37 21.43 38.95
C PRO A 194 26.74 22.11 39.14
N GLY A 195 27.31 22.68 38.07
CA GLY A 195 28.53 23.49 38.10
C GLY A 195 28.34 24.98 38.39
N GLN A 196 27.12 25.53 38.35
CA GLN A 196 26.90 26.99 38.43
C GLN A 196 26.49 27.50 39.83
N ASN A 197 26.54 26.65 40.86
CA ASN A 197 26.29 27.02 42.26
C ASN A 197 27.53 26.97 43.17
N LEU A 198 28.74 26.82 42.61
CA LEU A 198 29.98 26.71 43.40
C LEU A 198 30.92 27.91 43.36
N HIS A 199 30.53 29.04 42.76
CA HIS A 199 31.35 30.26 42.80
C HIS A 199 30.70 31.41 43.57
N LEU A 200 31.19 31.54 44.81
CA LEU A 200 31.54 32.80 45.50
C LEU A 200 30.41 33.53 46.25
N GLN A 201 30.23 33.14 47.52
CA GLN A 201 30.10 34.12 48.60
C GLN A 201 31.48 34.76 48.85
N PRO A 202 31.62 36.09 48.82
CA PRO A 202 32.61 36.77 49.62
C PRO A 202 31.95 37.22 50.93
N ALA A 203 32.52 36.75 52.03
CA ALA A 203 32.34 37.36 53.34
C ALA A 203 32.99 38.75 53.33
N PHE A 204 32.23 39.79 53.69
CA PHE A 204 32.60 40.90 54.57
C PHE A 204 31.33 41.65 55.00
#